data_AF-A0A1M5K3V4-F1
#
_entry.id   AF-A0A1M5K3V4-F1
#
_cell.length_a   1.000
_cell.length_b   1.000
_cell.length_c   1.000
_cell.angle_alpha   90.00
_cell.angle_beta   90.00
_cell.angle_gamma   90.00
#
_symmetry.space_group_name_H-M   'P 1'
#
loop_
_entity.id
_entity.type
_entity.pdbx_description
1 polymer ?
#
loop_
_entity_poly.entity_id
_entity_poly.type
_entity_poly.pdbx_seq_one_letter_code
_entity_poly.pdbx_strand_id
1 'polypeptide(L)'
;MYKLNQEKMSLLKLNYKRLLVGVLTIALISCSSPWDERQDIDDANLKVTLDVAITNTAGTSQFTKLLVETGYDKILAASKTYTVFVPTNEAMALVDSAILNNPDALKEFVGNHIALTAFSSVRGTQETQIKMSGSKYLVFKGSTMIDDATIISADHYAANGVFHVIDKVLTPKMNIWQYVNSKAGASAMSDYLLSLKEFSIYTSDIDAKKNAVPGVYSDSLTNSYLRNVYNLNNEKNSYTLFLMEDAGYNTEVDKMKPYLIKKTNNPAIDSTAIYSKYFTLRDLAFGKKYELDKLPATLTSRFGVEVPIDKTQIVGQPIRLSNGIVYIMKKVDVPVAKRLLTKKIEGEKSTGYLNGSSTYISKRDRIEPDGITRFNDVYVAPPKDVSSFMLFYGDKDFFTTTYKVYWRAINTQTNVFQQSLRIGGKLVLTGTKYDVVGAWATFPYTNVELLNYNEVYLGEITLTQAGDLNLISLTAVNTGVAGNNSLSLDYLKFVPQVK
;
A
#
# COMPACT_ATOMS: atom_id res chain seq x y z
N MET A 1 -77.90 -61.91 -25.62
CA MET A 1 -76.67 -61.10 -25.44
C MET A 1 -76.89 -59.59 -25.32
N TYR A 2 -78.09 -59.03 -25.56
CA TYR A 2 -78.28 -57.55 -25.56
C TYR A 2 -78.48 -56.90 -24.17
N LYS A 3 -79.08 -57.60 -23.19
CA LYS A 3 -79.33 -57.02 -21.84
C LYS A 3 -78.08 -56.90 -20.96
N LEU A 4 -77.11 -57.82 -21.08
CA LEU A 4 -75.90 -57.82 -20.26
C LEU A 4 -74.94 -56.66 -20.59
N ASN A 5 -75.01 -56.10 -21.80
CA ASN A 5 -74.18 -54.97 -22.23
C ASN A 5 -74.72 -53.62 -21.76
N GLN A 6 -76.03 -53.47 -21.51
CA GLN A 6 -76.59 -52.19 -21.04
C GLN A 6 -76.32 -51.94 -19.55
N GLU A 7 -76.37 -52.97 -18.70
CA GLU A 7 -76.03 -52.82 -17.27
C GLU A 7 -74.54 -52.54 -17.07
N LYS A 8 -73.64 -53.21 -17.80
CA LYS A 8 -72.19 -52.92 -17.75
C LYS A 8 -71.88 -51.49 -18.21
N MET A 9 -72.58 -50.99 -19.22
CA MET A 9 -72.38 -49.64 -19.74
C MET A 9 -72.97 -48.55 -18.81
N SER A 10 -74.04 -48.87 -18.07
CA SER A 10 -74.60 -48.03 -17.00
C SER A 10 -73.67 -47.96 -15.78
N LEU A 11 -73.12 -49.10 -15.34
CA LEU A 11 -72.14 -49.17 -14.25
C LEU A 11 -70.83 -48.45 -14.60
N LEU A 12 -70.35 -48.55 -15.85
CA LEU A 12 -69.20 -47.78 -16.33
C LEU A 12 -69.50 -46.26 -16.32
N LYS A 13 -70.72 -45.86 -16.72
CA LYS A 13 -71.17 -44.47 -16.71
C LYS A 13 -71.32 -43.88 -15.30
N LEU A 14 -71.66 -44.70 -14.31
CA LEU A 14 -71.72 -44.25 -12.90
C LEU A 14 -70.33 -44.17 -12.28
N ASN A 15 -69.44 -45.11 -12.61
CA ASN A 15 -68.07 -45.14 -12.10
C ASN A 15 -67.18 -44.04 -12.68
N TYR A 16 -67.31 -43.66 -13.96
CA TYR A 16 -66.56 -42.50 -14.47
C TYR A 16 -67.04 -41.19 -13.83
N LYS A 17 -68.33 -41.03 -13.53
CA LYS A 17 -68.83 -39.83 -12.82
C LYS A 17 -68.29 -39.76 -11.40
N ARG A 18 -68.24 -40.88 -10.68
CA ARG A 18 -67.64 -40.95 -9.34
C ARG A 18 -66.12 -40.72 -9.37
N LEU A 19 -65.42 -41.26 -10.38
CA LEU A 19 -64.00 -41.01 -10.60
C LEU A 19 -63.75 -39.53 -10.96
N LEU A 20 -64.58 -38.95 -11.81
CA LEU A 20 -64.45 -37.55 -12.25
C LEU A 20 -64.75 -36.59 -11.09
N VAL A 21 -65.75 -36.88 -10.24
CA VAL A 21 -66.01 -36.13 -9.01
C VAL A 21 -64.85 -36.28 -8.02
N GLY A 22 -64.29 -37.49 -7.86
CA GLY A 22 -63.11 -37.73 -7.03
C GLY A 22 -61.87 -36.95 -7.50
N VAL A 23 -61.61 -36.96 -8.81
CA VAL A 23 -60.51 -36.20 -9.42
C VAL A 23 -60.77 -34.69 -9.34
N LEU A 24 -62.02 -34.22 -9.48
CA LEU A 24 -62.37 -32.80 -9.31
C LEU A 24 -62.20 -32.35 -7.85
N THR A 25 -62.53 -33.20 -6.87
CA THR A 25 -62.30 -32.89 -5.45
C THR A 25 -60.83 -32.85 -5.09
N ILE A 26 -59.99 -33.72 -5.68
CA ILE A 26 -58.54 -33.69 -5.50
C ILE A 26 -57.92 -32.46 -6.22
N ALA A 27 -58.46 -32.07 -7.38
CA ALA A 27 -58.04 -30.87 -8.10
C ALA A 27 -58.41 -29.57 -7.36
N LEU A 28 -59.54 -29.54 -6.64
CA LEU A 28 -59.95 -28.40 -5.81
C LEU A 28 -59.15 -28.30 -4.51
N ILE A 29 -58.67 -29.42 -3.94
CA ILE A 29 -57.75 -29.41 -2.78
C ILE A 29 -56.31 -29.08 -3.22
N SER A 30 -55.94 -29.38 -4.48
CA SER A 30 -54.64 -29.04 -5.07
C SER A 30 -54.50 -27.56 -5.49
N CYS A 31 -55.53 -26.74 -5.24
CA CYS A 31 -55.52 -25.30 -5.46
C CYS A 31 -55.55 -24.50 -4.13
N SER A 32 -54.98 -25.02 -3.05
CA SER A 32 -54.37 -24.13 -2.06
C SER A 32 -53.03 -23.68 -2.64
N SER A 33 -52.94 -22.42 -3.05
CA SER A 33 -51.75 -21.76 -3.57
C SER A 33 -50.53 -22.13 -2.71
N PRO A 34 -49.49 -22.81 -3.27
CA PRO A 34 -48.20 -22.99 -2.58
C PRO A 34 -47.48 -21.66 -2.29
N TRP A 35 -48.08 -20.55 -2.74
CA TRP A 35 -47.61 -19.18 -2.58
C TRP A 35 -48.07 -18.55 -1.27
N ASP A 36 -49.19 -18.99 -0.68
CA ASP A 36 -49.71 -18.47 0.58
C ASP A 36 -49.03 -19.11 1.81
N GLU A 37 -48.32 -20.23 1.61
CA GLU A 37 -47.44 -20.86 2.62
C GLU A 37 -45.98 -20.40 2.54
N ARG A 38 -45.67 -19.36 1.75
CA ARG A 38 -44.47 -18.57 2.08
C ARG A 38 -44.82 -17.87 3.38
N GLN A 39 -44.36 -18.43 4.50
CA GLN A 39 -44.45 -17.83 5.82
C GLN A 39 -44.41 -16.31 5.69
N ASP A 40 -45.51 -15.65 6.05
CA ASP A 40 -45.45 -14.28 6.53
C ASP A 40 -44.30 -14.33 7.56
N ILE A 41 -43.17 -13.71 7.23
CA ILE A 41 -42.08 -13.59 8.19
C ILE A 41 -42.64 -12.60 9.22
N ASP A 42 -43.40 -13.09 10.20
CA ASP A 42 -43.99 -12.32 11.29
C ASP A 42 -42.91 -11.97 12.32
N ASP A 43 -41.74 -11.57 11.83
CA ASP A 43 -40.74 -10.91 12.64
C ASP A 43 -41.16 -9.45 12.77
N ALA A 44 -41.65 -9.10 13.96
CA ALA A 44 -42.04 -7.75 14.31
C ALA A 44 -40.92 -6.72 14.04
N ASN A 45 -39.66 -7.13 14.05
CA ASN A 45 -38.51 -6.26 13.79
C ASN A 45 -38.45 -5.78 12.34
N LEU A 46 -38.96 -6.56 11.36
CA LEU A 46 -38.96 -6.16 9.95
C LEU A 46 -39.86 -4.94 9.66
N LYS A 47 -40.76 -4.61 10.59
CA LYS A 47 -41.69 -3.48 10.48
C LYS A 47 -41.16 -2.21 11.15
N VAL A 48 -40.04 -2.28 11.86
CA VAL A 48 -39.46 -1.15 12.60
C VAL A 48 -38.02 -0.87 12.19
N THR A 49 -37.52 0.33 12.47
CA THR A 49 -36.14 0.72 12.22
C THR A 49 -35.18 0.10 13.24
N LEU A 50 -33.89 0.05 12.89
CA LEU A 50 -32.85 -0.57 13.71
C LEU A 50 -32.78 -0.02 15.14
N ASP A 51 -32.93 1.29 15.35
CA ASP A 51 -32.94 1.91 16.68
C ASP A 51 -34.07 1.35 17.56
N VAL A 52 -35.26 1.17 16.99
CA VAL A 52 -36.43 0.60 17.69
C VAL A 52 -36.24 -0.90 17.92
N ALA A 53 -35.77 -1.64 16.92
CA ALA A 53 -35.53 -3.08 17.03
C ALA A 53 -34.49 -3.40 18.14
N ILE A 54 -33.41 -2.63 18.21
CA ILE A 54 -32.38 -2.76 19.25
C ILE A 54 -32.96 -2.42 20.62
N THR A 55 -33.80 -1.39 20.72
CA THR A 55 -34.47 -1.00 21.97
C THR A 55 -35.43 -2.07 22.49
N ASN A 56 -36.12 -2.78 21.59
CA ASN A 56 -37.05 -3.86 21.92
C ASN A 56 -36.34 -5.17 22.34
N THR A 57 -35.03 -5.26 22.13
CA THR A 57 -34.25 -6.44 22.47
C THR A 57 -33.83 -6.41 23.94
N ALA A 58 -34.10 -7.49 24.68
CA ALA A 58 -33.67 -7.58 26.08
C ALA A 58 -32.13 -7.65 26.17
N GLY A 59 -31.56 -6.98 27.17
CA GLY A 59 -30.11 -7.04 27.44
C GLY A 59 -29.23 -6.07 26.65
N THR A 60 -29.81 -5.17 25.85
CA THR A 60 -29.08 -4.15 25.04
C THR A 60 -29.26 -2.72 25.55
N SER A 61 -30.03 -2.54 26.63
CA SER A 61 -30.53 -1.24 27.08
C SER A 61 -29.44 -0.22 27.44
N GLN A 62 -28.25 -0.66 27.86
CA GLN A 62 -27.13 0.25 28.13
C GLN A 62 -26.58 0.87 26.83
N PHE A 63 -26.40 0.07 25.79
CA PHE A 63 -25.90 0.56 24.50
C PHE A 63 -26.93 1.49 23.83
N THR A 64 -28.22 1.18 23.93
CA THR A 64 -29.31 2.04 23.43
C THR A 64 -29.27 3.45 24.03
N LYS A 65 -28.95 3.59 25.32
CA LYS A 65 -28.79 4.91 25.96
C LYS A 65 -27.67 5.71 25.29
N LEU A 66 -26.55 5.07 25.00
CA LEU A 66 -25.42 5.72 24.34
C LEU A 66 -25.74 6.12 22.89
N LEU A 67 -26.55 5.33 22.17
CA LEU A 67 -27.04 5.71 20.84
C LEU A 67 -27.80 7.04 20.87
N VAL A 68 -28.66 7.25 21.87
CA VAL A 68 -29.42 8.49 22.07
C VAL A 68 -28.50 9.64 22.48
N GLU A 69 -27.59 9.39 23.44
CA GLU A 69 -26.65 10.41 23.94
C GLU A 69 -25.73 10.96 22.85
N THR A 70 -25.27 10.09 21.96
CA THR A 70 -24.36 10.45 20.85
C THR A 70 -25.08 10.93 19.59
N GLY A 71 -26.41 10.79 19.53
CA GLY A 71 -27.25 11.14 18.38
C GLY A 71 -27.21 10.13 17.23
N TYR A 72 -26.63 8.93 17.43
CA TYR A 72 -26.64 7.85 16.44
C TYR A 72 -28.03 7.20 16.30
N ASP A 73 -28.90 7.32 17.29
CA ASP A 73 -30.32 6.96 17.20
C ASP A 73 -30.99 7.58 15.96
N LYS A 74 -30.79 8.88 15.74
CA LYS A 74 -31.34 9.61 14.59
C LYS A 74 -30.72 9.18 13.26
N ILE A 75 -29.45 8.77 13.28
CA ILE A 75 -28.75 8.27 12.09
C ILE A 75 -29.30 6.89 11.72
N LEU A 76 -29.51 6.03 12.71
CA LEU A 76 -30.06 4.69 12.56
C LEU A 76 -31.55 4.68 12.26
N ALA A 77 -32.30 5.75 12.54
CA ALA A 77 -33.68 5.91 12.11
C ALA A 77 -33.82 6.33 10.63
N ALA A 78 -32.74 6.77 9.97
CA ALA A 78 -32.78 7.22 8.59
C ALA A 78 -32.97 6.06 7.60
N SER A 79 -33.55 6.37 6.43
CA SER A 79 -33.75 5.42 5.31
C SER A 79 -32.44 5.06 4.59
N LYS A 80 -31.51 4.44 5.30
CA LYS A 80 -30.27 3.86 4.79
C LYS A 80 -30.05 2.50 5.43
N THR A 81 -29.26 1.65 4.78
CA THR A 81 -28.99 0.31 5.26
C THR A 81 -27.76 0.29 6.19
N TYR A 82 -27.92 -0.21 7.41
CA TYR A 82 -26.83 -0.32 8.39
C TYR A 82 -26.61 -1.75 8.90
N THR A 83 -25.45 -1.98 9.51
CA THR A 83 -25.23 -3.09 10.43
C THR A 83 -24.82 -2.54 11.78
N VAL A 84 -25.47 -3.00 12.85
CA VAL A 84 -25.11 -2.60 14.22
C VAL A 84 -24.64 -3.81 15.02
N PHE A 85 -23.45 -3.72 15.60
CA PHE A 85 -22.95 -4.71 16.53
C PHE A 85 -23.25 -4.24 17.95
N VAL A 86 -24.24 -4.85 18.58
CA VAL A 86 -24.78 -4.40 19.85
C VAL A 86 -24.15 -5.21 21.00
N PRO A 87 -23.33 -4.59 21.86
CA PRO A 87 -22.80 -5.27 23.02
C PRO A 87 -23.90 -5.54 24.06
N THR A 88 -23.77 -6.65 24.78
CA THR A 88 -24.64 -6.94 25.92
C THR A 88 -24.43 -5.95 27.07
N ASN A 89 -25.40 -5.83 27.97
CA ASN A 89 -25.28 -5.03 29.18
C ASN A 89 -24.09 -5.46 30.05
N GLU A 90 -23.76 -6.75 30.07
CA GLU A 90 -22.58 -7.28 30.77
C GLU A 90 -21.29 -6.80 30.13
N ALA A 91 -21.21 -6.77 28.80
CA ALA A 91 -20.06 -6.23 28.07
C ALA A 91 -19.92 -4.71 28.27
N MET A 92 -21.04 -4.00 28.25
CA MET A 92 -21.10 -2.56 28.46
C MET A 92 -20.66 -2.13 29.87
N ALA A 93 -20.89 -2.97 30.88
CA ALA A 93 -20.43 -2.73 32.25
C ALA A 93 -18.90 -2.73 32.39
N LEU A 94 -18.17 -3.27 31.42
CA LEU A 94 -16.69 -3.33 31.41
C LEU A 94 -16.04 -2.17 30.62
N VAL A 95 -16.84 -1.23 30.10
CA VAL A 95 -16.32 -0.07 29.34
C VAL A 95 -15.56 0.87 30.25
N ASP A 96 -14.41 1.35 29.78
CA ASP A 96 -13.62 2.35 30.50
C ASP A 96 -14.38 3.67 30.65
N SER A 97 -14.48 4.17 31.88
CA SER A 97 -15.11 5.45 32.18
C SER A 97 -14.44 6.63 31.47
N ALA A 98 -13.17 6.53 31.10
CA ALA A 98 -12.48 7.54 30.30
C ALA A 98 -13.13 7.73 28.91
N ILE A 99 -13.68 6.66 28.32
CA ILE A 99 -14.41 6.73 27.05
C ILE A 99 -15.77 7.39 27.27
N LEU A 100 -16.49 6.97 28.31
CA LEU A 100 -17.84 7.45 28.59
C LEU A 100 -17.88 8.93 28.98
N ASN A 101 -16.84 9.43 29.65
CA ASN A 101 -16.77 10.81 30.13
C ASN A 101 -16.26 11.81 29.08
N ASN A 102 -15.81 11.35 27.90
CA ASN A 102 -15.32 12.20 26.83
C ASN A 102 -16.28 12.14 25.62
N PRO A 103 -17.00 13.24 25.31
CA PRO A 103 -17.99 13.25 24.22
C PRO A 103 -17.45 12.82 22.85
N ASP A 104 -16.21 13.21 22.52
CA ASP A 104 -15.60 12.86 21.23
C ASP A 104 -15.23 11.37 21.19
N ALA A 105 -14.63 10.86 22.28
CA ALA A 105 -14.27 9.45 22.40
C ALA A 105 -15.52 8.56 22.44
N LEU A 106 -16.57 8.99 23.12
CA LEU A 106 -17.86 8.30 23.18
C LEU A 106 -18.50 8.20 21.80
N LYS A 107 -18.46 9.28 21.01
CA LYS A 107 -18.99 9.29 19.64
C LYS A 107 -18.20 8.38 18.71
N GLU A 108 -16.87 8.34 18.83
CA GLU A 108 -16.04 7.40 18.07
C GLU A 108 -16.33 5.95 18.50
N PHE A 109 -16.45 5.70 19.80
CA PHE A 109 -16.78 4.40 20.37
C PHE A 109 -18.12 3.85 19.85
N VAL A 110 -19.20 4.63 19.94
CA VAL A 110 -20.51 4.21 19.42
C VAL A 110 -20.45 4.02 17.90
N GLY A 111 -19.79 4.93 17.18
CA GLY A 111 -19.59 4.81 15.73
C GLY A 111 -18.80 3.56 15.32
N ASN A 112 -17.93 3.04 16.18
CA ASN A 112 -17.15 1.83 15.93
C ASN A 112 -17.98 0.53 16.01
N HIS A 113 -19.23 0.61 16.44
CA HIS A 113 -20.19 -0.48 16.45
C HIS A 113 -21.16 -0.44 15.26
N ILE A 114 -21.11 0.60 14.42
CA ILE A 114 -22.07 0.83 13.34
C ILE A 114 -21.35 0.81 11.99
N ALA A 115 -21.77 -0.06 11.08
CA ALA A 115 -21.34 -0.08 9.69
C ALA A 115 -22.42 0.47 8.75
N LEU A 116 -22.00 1.18 7.70
CA LEU A 116 -22.91 1.84 6.72
C LEU A 116 -23.43 0.91 5.61
N THR A 117 -23.36 -0.40 5.82
CA THR A 117 -23.79 -1.43 4.86
C THR A 117 -24.29 -2.66 5.63
N ALA A 118 -25.17 -3.47 5.02
CA ALA A 118 -25.69 -4.70 5.62
C ALA A 118 -24.70 -5.87 5.46
N PHE A 119 -24.30 -6.44 6.61
CA PHE A 119 -23.51 -7.66 6.72
C PHE A 119 -24.32 -8.68 7.53
N SER A 120 -24.87 -9.68 6.84
CA SER A 120 -25.49 -10.85 7.46
C SER A 120 -24.50 -12.01 7.55
N SER A 121 -24.80 -12.98 8.42
CA SER A 121 -23.99 -14.18 8.60
C SER A 121 -23.97 -15.09 7.37
N VAL A 122 -24.97 -14.97 6.49
CA VAL A 122 -25.14 -15.76 5.26
C VAL A 122 -24.00 -15.52 4.25
N ARG A 123 -23.24 -14.44 4.37
CA ARG A 123 -22.07 -14.15 3.51
C ARG A 123 -20.91 -15.16 3.67
N GLY A 124 -21.04 -16.15 4.55
CA GLY A 124 -20.11 -17.27 4.71
C GLY A 124 -19.07 -17.03 5.81
N THR A 125 -18.16 -18.00 5.99
CA THR A 125 -17.11 -17.96 7.02
C THR A 125 -15.88 -17.15 6.63
N GLN A 126 -15.91 -16.46 5.47
CA GLN A 126 -14.77 -15.69 4.98
C GLN A 126 -14.61 -14.40 5.78
N GLU A 127 -13.38 -14.14 6.22
CA GLU A 127 -13.03 -12.90 6.89
C GLU A 127 -13.21 -11.70 5.95
N THR A 128 -14.03 -10.74 6.37
CA THR A 128 -14.34 -9.53 5.63
C THR A 128 -13.95 -8.31 6.45
N GLN A 129 -13.15 -7.41 5.90
CA GLN A 129 -12.89 -6.12 6.53
C GLN A 129 -14.08 -5.17 6.31
N ILE A 130 -14.65 -4.70 7.41
CA ILE A 130 -15.78 -3.77 7.42
C ILE A 130 -15.29 -2.40 7.87
N LYS A 131 -15.63 -1.36 7.09
CA LYS A 131 -15.44 0.03 7.53
C LYS A 131 -16.56 0.43 8.48
N MET A 132 -16.19 0.81 9.70
CA MET A 132 -17.09 1.32 10.72
C MET A 132 -17.31 2.83 10.56
N SER A 133 -18.39 3.34 11.14
CA SER A 133 -18.74 4.76 11.12
C SER A 133 -17.74 5.60 11.92
N GLY A 134 -17.09 5.00 12.91
CA GLY A 134 -15.93 5.55 13.63
C GLY A 134 -14.63 5.60 12.81
N SER A 135 -14.67 5.38 11.49
CA SER A 135 -13.51 5.40 10.58
C SER A 135 -12.44 4.31 10.80
N LYS A 136 -12.74 3.30 11.61
CA LYS A 136 -11.90 2.10 11.79
C LYS A 136 -12.34 0.98 10.86
N TYR A 137 -11.44 0.01 10.63
CA TYR A 137 -11.76 -1.22 9.92
C TYR A 137 -11.68 -2.40 10.89
N LEU A 138 -12.73 -3.21 10.94
CA LEU A 138 -12.81 -4.40 11.79
C LEU A 138 -13.01 -5.65 10.94
N VAL A 139 -12.53 -6.79 11.42
CA VAL A 139 -12.63 -8.07 10.69
C VAL A 139 -13.87 -8.82 11.13
N PHE A 140 -14.84 -8.97 10.24
CA PHE A 140 -16.06 -9.72 10.45
C PHE A 140 -15.95 -11.13 9.89
N LYS A 141 -16.40 -12.12 10.65
CA LYS A 141 -16.35 -13.53 10.29
C LYS A 141 -17.73 -14.18 10.42
N GLY A 142 -18.66 -13.74 9.58
CA GLY A 142 -20.02 -14.28 9.52
C GLY A 142 -20.71 -14.28 10.89
N SER A 143 -21.33 -15.40 11.28
CA SER A 143 -22.02 -15.54 12.57
C SER A 143 -21.09 -15.78 13.77
N THR A 144 -19.76 -15.76 13.59
CA THR A 144 -18.83 -16.19 14.66
C THR A 144 -18.30 -15.01 15.48
N MET A 145 -17.67 -14.04 14.83
CA MET A 145 -16.96 -12.96 15.51
C MET A 145 -16.84 -11.69 14.68
N ILE A 146 -16.62 -10.59 15.38
CA ILE A 146 -16.18 -9.29 14.87
C ILE A 146 -14.95 -8.85 15.67
N ASP A 147 -13.79 -8.86 15.02
CA ASP A 147 -12.47 -8.72 15.64
C ASP A 147 -12.31 -9.69 16.84
N ASP A 148 -12.17 -9.18 18.07
CA ASP A 148 -12.00 -9.97 19.29
C ASP A 148 -13.33 -10.33 20.00
N ALA A 149 -14.48 -9.90 19.47
CA ALA A 149 -15.81 -10.09 20.07
C ALA A 149 -16.59 -11.24 19.39
N THR A 150 -17.16 -12.12 20.20
CA THR A 150 -18.01 -13.23 19.75
C THR A 150 -19.42 -12.74 19.51
N ILE A 151 -20.05 -13.19 18.42
CA ILE A 151 -21.47 -12.93 18.15
C ILE A 151 -22.29 -13.97 18.92
N ILE A 152 -23.06 -13.49 19.90
CA ILE A 152 -23.96 -14.31 20.73
C ILE A 152 -25.24 -14.63 19.95
N SER A 153 -25.77 -13.63 19.24
CA SER A 153 -26.99 -13.77 18.44
C SER A 153 -26.85 -12.95 17.16
N ALA A 154 -26.87 -13.63 16.02
CA ALA A 154 -26.67 -13.01 14.71
C ALA A 154 -28.00 -12.78 13.97
N ASP A 155 -27.94 -11.93 12.94
CA ASP A 155 -28.97 -11.79 11.90
C ASP A 155 -30.35 -11.33 12.39
N HIS A 156 -30.39 -10.36 13.30
CA HIS A 156 -31.64 -9.68 13.64
C HIS A 156 -31.97 -8.62 12.60
N TYR A 157 -32.94 -8.91 11.74
CA TYR A 157 -33.31 -8.02 10.63
C TYR A 157 -34.27 -6.93 11.09
N ALA A 158 -34.06 -5.72 10.58
CA ALA A 158 -34.96 -4.59 10.74
C ALA A 158 -35.25 -3.94 9.38
N ALA A 159 -36.21 -3.03 9.32
CA ALA A 159 -36.66 -2.39 8.08
C ALA A 159 -35.52 -1.70 7.29
N ASN A 160 -34.47 -1.26 7.99
CA ASN A 160 -33.34 -0.53 7.42
C ASN A 160 -31.97 -1.14 7.78
N GLY A 161 -31.89 -2.45 8.05
CA GLY A 161 -30.61 -3.13 8.18
C GLY A 161 -30.65 -4.39 9.05
N VAL A 162 -29.52 -4.70 9.66
CA VAL A 162 -29.35 -5.89 10.51
C VAL A 162 -28.56 -5.53 11.77
N PHE A 163 -28.83 -6.18 12.89
CA PHE A 163 -27.96 -6.09 14.05
C PHE A 163 -27.55 -7.48 14.57
N HIS A 164 -26.40 -7.50 15.24
CA HIS A 164 -25.81 -8.68 15.86
C HIS A 164 -25.53 -8.37 17.32
N VAL A 165 -25.89 -9.26 18.23
CA VAL A 165 -25.57 -9.12 19.66
C VAL A 165 -24.20 -9.74 19.93
N ILE A 166 -23.32 -9.01 20.60
CA ILE A 166 -21.91 -9.41 20.84
C ILE A 166 -21.56 -9.44 22.34
N ASP A 167 -20.58 -10.28 22.70
CA ASP A 167 -20.15 -10.51 24.09
C ASP A 167 -19.12 -9.51 24.63
N LYS A 168 -18.59 -8.64 23.77
CA LYS A 168 -17.56 -7.64 24.11
C LYS A 168 -17.82 -6.35 23.36
N VAL A 169 -17.31 -5.26 23.91
CA VAL A 169 -17.36 -3.95 23.24
C VAL A 169 -16.25 -3.79 22.20
N LEU A 170 -16.57 -3.10 21.11
CA LEU A 170 -15.64 -2.77 20.03
C LEU A 170 -14.97 -1.43 20.31
N THR A 171 -13.98 -1.43 21.20
CA THR A 171 -13.20 -0.22 21.51
C THR A 171 -12.32 0.18 20.32
N PRO A 172 -12.37 1.44 19.86
CA PRO A 172 -11.48 1.94 18.80
C PRO A 172 -10.01 1.79 19.20
N LYS A 173 -9.25 0.99 18.46
CA LYS A 173 -7.79 0.91 18.61
C LYS A 173 -7.15 2.10 17.89
N MET A 174 -6.07 2.65 18.46
CA MET A 174 -5.23 3.61 17.72
C MET A 174 -4.68 2.95 16.45
N ASN A 175 -4.46 3.74 15.40
CA ASN A 175 -3.63 3.31 14.28
C ASN A 175 -2.14 3.54 14.58
N ILE A 176 -1.26 3.02 13.71
CA ILE A 176 0.19 3.14 13.89
C ILE A 176 0.64 4.60 13.97
N TRP A 177 0.09 5.50 13.16
CA TRP A 177 0.47 6.91 13.21
C TRP A 177 0.02 7.60 14.49
N GLN A 178 -1.21 7.33 14.95
CA GLN A 178 -1.73 7.78 16.24
C GLN A 178 -0.86 7.25 17.40
N TYR A 179 -0.43 5.99 17.32
CA TYR A 179 0.49 5.43 18.30
C TYR A 179 1.85 6.14 18.29
N VAL A 180 2.43 6.42 17.11
CA VAL A 180 3.66 7.22 16.99
C VAL A 180 3.48 8.62 17.61
N ASN A 181 2.36 9.30 17.33
CA ASN A 181 2.02 10.59 17.96
C ASN A 181 1.97 10.48 19.49
N SER A 182 1.39 9.40 20.04
CA SER A 182 1.30 9.17 21.49
C SER A 182 2.66 9.00 22.18
N LYS A 183 3.72 8.77 21.39
CA LYS A 183 5.11 8.61 21.86
C LYS A 183 5.98 9.85 21.62
N ALA A 184 5.37 10.98 21.25
CA ALA A 184 6.07 12.26 21.16
C ALA A 184 6.74 12.60 22.51
N GLY A 185 8.01 12.98 22.46
CA GLY A 185 8.88 13.27 23.59
C GLY A 185 9.42 12.04 24.34
N ALA A 186 8.96 10.83 24.01
CA ALA A 186 9.34 9.60 24.69
C ALA A 186 10.15 8.63 23.83
N SER A 187 10.27 8.89 22.52
CA SER A 187 11.03 8.06 21.58
C SER A 187 11.67 8.96 20.52
N ALA A 188 13.00 8.89 20.40
CA ALA A 188 13.74 9.66 19.42
C ALA A 188 13.34 9.32 17.97
N MET A 189 12.93 8.07 17.76
CA MET A 189 12.45 7.58 16.46
C MET A 189 11.07 8.17 16.12
N SER A 190 10.15 8.17 17.09
CA SER A 190 8.84 8.80 16.93
C SER A 190 8.98 10.31 16.73
N ASP A 191 9.77 10.99 17.55
CA ASP A 191 10.00 12.44 17.44
C ASP A 191 10.54 12.82 16.07
N TYR A 192 11.47 12.02 15.54
CA TYR A 192 11.99 12.23 14.20
C TYR A 192 10.91 12.06 13.13
N LEU A 193 10.09 10.99 13.19
CA LEU A 193 8.96 10.79 12.27
C LEU A 193 8.02 12.00 12.25
N LEU A 194 7.68 12.52 13.43
CA LEU A 194 6.77 13.65 13.59
C LEU A 194 7.39 14.95 13.03
N SER A 195 8.69 15.16 13.24
CA SER A 195 9.42 16.33 12.73
C SER A 195 9.37 16.46 11.20
N LEU A 196 9.18 15.36 10.47
CA LEU A 196 9.07 15.35 9.00
C LEU A 196 7.79 16.00 8.46
N LYS A 197 6.90 16.46 9.35
CA LYS A 197 5.83 17.40 9.01
C LYS A 197 6.41 18.75 8.61
N GLU A 198 7.35 19.26 9.38
CA GLU A 198 8.00 20.55 9.13
C GLU A 198 9.16 20.40 8.12
N PHE A 199 9.92 19.29 8.19
CA PHE A 199 11.08 19.06 7.32
C PHE A 199 10.75 18.24 6.07
N SER A 200 11.20 18.72 4.91
CA SER A 200 11.04 18.04 3.61
C SER A 200 12.32 17.31 3.21
N ILE A 201 12.21 16.02 2.88
CA ILE A 201 13.37 15.20 2.47
C ILE A 201 13.68 15.42 0.99
N TYR A 202 12.63 15.51 0.18
CA TYR A 202 12.71 15.72 -1.26
C TYR A 202 12.07 17.05 -1.66
N THR A 203 12.53 17.63 -2.77
CA THR A 203 11.95 18.87 -3.33
C THR A 203 10.44 18.69 -3.60
N SER A 204 10.04 17.52 -4.09
CA SER A 204 8.61 17.21 -4.33
C SER A 204 7.75 17.20 -3.06
N ASP A 205 8.36 17.05 -1.88
CA ASP A 205 7.63 17.10 -0.61
C ASP A 205 7.25 18.55 -0.28
N ILE A 206 8.06 19.53 -0.69
CA ILE A 206 7.79 20.96 -0.48
C ILE A 206 6.50 21.34 -1.23
N ASP A 207 6.41 20.97 -2.52
CA ASP A 207 5.24 21.23 -3.34
C ASP A 207 4.01 20.49 -2.81
N ALA A 208 4.18 19.23 -2.37
CA ALA A 208 3.10 18.44 -1.80
C ALA A 208 2.52 19.09 -0.54
N LYS A 209 3.38 19.53 0.39
CA LYS A 209 2.95 20.17 1.64
C LYS A 209 2.25 21.51 1.40
N LYS A 210 2.74 22.31 0.43
CA LYS A 210 2.10 23.58 0.06
C LYS A 210 0.68 23.39 -0.47
N ASN A 211 0.43 22.28 -1.18
CA ASN A 211 -0.86 21.96 -1.78
C ASN A 211 -1.74 21.07 -0.89
N ALA A 212 -1.33 20.76 0.34
CA ALA A 212 -2.11 19.92 1.24
C ALA A 212 -3.36 20.68 1.73
N VAL A 213 -4.53 20.22 1.32
CA VAL A 213 -5.83 20.75 1.77
C VAL A 213 -6.40 19.86 2.87
N PRO A 214 -6.89 20.41 4.00
CA PRO A 214 -7.53 19.61 5.05
C PRO A 214 -8.64 18.71 4.50
N GLY A 215 -8.61 17.42 4.85
CA GLY A 215 -9.67 16.46 4.52
C GLY A 215 -9.23 15.35 3.56
N VAL A 216 -8.93 15.67 2.29
CA VAL A 216 -8.68 14.64 1.26
C VAL A 216 -7.19 14.55 0.94
N TYR A 217 -6.58 13.41 1.25
CA TYR A 217 -5.14 13.13 1.10
C TYR A 217 -4.19 14.06 1.90
N SER A 218 -4.71 14.90 2.80
CA SER A 218 -3.92 15.81 3.66
C SER A 218 -2.79 15.10 4.37
N ASP A 219 -3.06 13.93 4.92
CA ASP A 219 -2.15 13.29 5.86
C ASP A 219 -0.92 12.71 5.15
N SER A 220 -1.10 12.14 3.95
CA SER A 220 0.01 11.70 3.11
C SER A 220 0.82 12.84 2.51
N LEU A 221 0.25 14.05 2.41
CA LEU A 221 0.92 15.20 1.79
C LEU A 221 1.58 16.12 2.80
N THR A 222 1.21 16.02 4.08
CA THR A 222 1.72 16.88 5.16
C THR A 222 3.02 16.36 5.79
N ASN A 223 3.35 15.08 5.65
CA ASN A 223 4.56 14.50 6.23
C ASN A 223 5.38 13.71 5.18
N SER A 224 6.67 14.00 5.09
CA SER A 224 7.59 13.40 4.10
C SER A 224 7.70 11.88 4.23
N TYR A 225 7.57 11.33 5.43
CA TYR A 225 7.58 9.88 5.64
C TYR A 225 6.31 9.21 5.10
N LEU A 226 5.14 9.73 5.49
CA LEU A 226 3.84 9.19 5.08
C LEU A 226 3.67 9.23 3.55
N ARG A 227 4.27 10.22 2.90
CA ARG A 227 4.30 10.35 1.44
C ARG A 227 5.17 9.30 0.75
N ASN A 228 6.41 9.16 1.20
CA ASN A 228 7.45 8.46 0.45
C ASN A 228 7.66 7.00 0.87
N VAL A 229 7.25 6.62 2.09
CA VAL A 229 7.47 5.27 2.65
C VAL A 229 6.17 4.49 2.73
N TYR A 230 5.35 4.72 3.75
CA TYR A 230 4.00 4.16 3.87
C TYR A 230 3.14 5.16 4.62
N ASN A 231 1.91 5.38 4.17
CA ASN A 231 0.96 6.20 4.92
C ASN A 231 0.41 5.39 6.10
N LEU A 232 1.13 5.40 7.22
CA LEU A 232 0.78 4.71 8.46
C LEU A 232 -0.49 5.25 9.15
N ASN A 233 -1.06 6.35 8.65
CA ASN A 233 -2.37 6.85 9.11
C ASN A 233 -3.54 6.25 8.31
N ASN A 234 -3.26 5.53 7.21
CA ASN A 234 -4.32 4.92 6.39
C ASN A 234 -4.86 3.66 7.08
N GLU A 235 -6.13 3.71 7.47
CA GLU A 235 -6.84 2.61 8.16
C GLU A 235 -7.20 1.43 7.23
N LYS A 236 -7.25 1.65 5.91
CA LYS A 236 -7.63 0.62 4.94
C LYS A 236 -6.55 -0.45 4.77
N ASN A 237 -5.29 -0.06 4.90
CA ASN A 237 -4.14 -0.93 4.67
C ASN A 237 -3.59 -1.42 6.00
N SER A 238 -2.96 -2.58 6.00
CA SER A 238 -2.34 -3.15 7.20
C SER A 238 -0.81 -3.12 7.11
N TYR A 239 -0.16 -2.70 8.19
CA TYR A 239 1.28 -2.51 8.25
C TYR A 239 1.95 -3.23 9.42
N THR A 240 3.27 -3.36 9.35
CA THR A 240 4.12 -3.69 10.49
C THR A 240 5.21 -2.63 10.59
N LEU A 241 5.38 -2.05 11.78
CA LEU A 241 6.41 -1.07 12.09
C LEU A 241 7.31 -1.60 13.21
N PHE A 242 8.62 -1.57 12.99
CA PHE A 242 9.60 -1.82 14.04
C PHE A 242 10.09 -0.49 14.59
N LEU A 243 9.72 -0.18 15.83
CA LEU A 243 10.24 0.97 16.55
C LEU A 243 11.41 0.54 17.41
N MET A 244 12.57 1.17 17.23
CA MET A 244 13.74 0.89 18.06
C MET A 244 13.75 1.75 19.32
N GLU A 245 14.31 1.20 20.40
CA GLU A 245 14.76 1.97 21.54
C GLU A 245 15.88 2.93 21.12
N ASP A 246 15.98 4.08 21.81
CA ASP A 246 16.85 5.19 21.40
C ASP A 246 18.32 4.79 21.22
N ALA A 247 18.85 3.93 22.09
CA ALA A 247 20.24 3.47 22.01
C ALA A 247 20.50 2.65 20.72
N GLY A 248 19.60 1.73 20.39
CA GLY A 248 19.69 0.94 19.17
C GLY A 248 19.49 1.79 17.93
N TYR A 249 18.54 2.73 17.98
CA TYR A 249 18.29 3.66 16.88
C TYR A 249 19.49 4.56 16.59
N ASN A 250 20.05 5.20 17.62
CA ASN A 250 21.21 6.08 17.45
C ASN A 250 22.43 5.33 16.90
N THR A 251 22.66 4.10 17.39
CA THR A 251 23.73 3.24 16.87
C THR A 251 23.55 2.96 15.38
N GLU A 252 22.34 2.63 14.94
CA GLU A 252 22.06 2.34 13.53
C GLU A 252 22.16 3.59 12.65
N VAL A 253 21.73 4.75 13.16
CA VAL A 253 21.90 6.05 12.50
C VAL A 253 23.38 6.39 12.34
N ASP A 254 24.19 6.16 13.37
CA ASP A 254 25.63 6.45 13.36
C ASP A 254 26.38 5.60 12.32
N LYS A 255 25.99 4.33 12.13
CA LYS A 255 26.53 3.48 11.04
C LYS A 255 26.29 4.10 9.66
N MET A 256 25.17 4.80 9.47
CA MET A 256 24.77 5.35 8.18
C MET A 256 25.35 6.74 7.88
N LYS A 257 25.77 7.49 8.91
CA LYS A 257 26.35 8.84 8.75
C LYS A 257 27.48 8.95 7.71
N PRO A 258 28.47 8.03 7.67
CA PRO A 258 29.56 8.11 6.69
C PRO A 258 29.09 7.97 5.23
N TYR A 259 27.90 7.40 5.01
CA TYR A 259 27.32 7.13 3.68
C TYR A 259 26.25 8.14 3.27
N LEU A 260 25.90 9.08 4.15
CA LEU A 260 24.81 10.03 3.92
C LEU A 260 25.24 11.48 4.17
N ILE A 261 26.51 11.76 3.90
CA ILE A 261 27.07 13.11 4.02
C ILE A 261 26.34 14.03 3.04
N LYS A 262 25.66 15.04 3.57
CA LYS A 262 24.91 16.00 2.76
C LYS A 262 25.25 17.41 3.21
N LYS A 263 25.73 18.23 2.26
CA LYS A 263 26.03 19.65 2.52
C LYS A 263 24.74 20.47 2.42
N THR A 264 24.66 21.50 3.23
CA THR A 264 23.60 22.51 3.19
C THR A 264 24.21 23.90 3.23
N ASN A 265 23.50 24.86 2.66
CA ASN A 265 23.88 26.26 2.70
C ASN A 265 23.50 26.91 4.04
N ASN A 266 22.70 26.24 4.88
CA ASN A 266 22.35 26.69 6.22
C ASN A 266 23.16 25.90 7.27
N PRO A 267 24.19 26.50 7.89
CA PRO A 267 25.04 25.81 8.86
C PRO A 267 24.30 25.40 10.14
N ALA A 268 23.13 25.97 10.43
CA ALA A 268 22.31 25.59 11.57
C ALA A 268 21.57 24.24 11.38
N ILE A 269 21.58 23.67 10.17
CA ILE A 269 20.88 22.42 9.84
C ILE A 269 21.90 21.30 9.62
N ASP A 270 21.91 20.29 10.48
CA ASP A 270 22.66 19.06 10.23
C ASP A 270 21.92 18.15 9.24
N SER A 271 22.11 18.44 7.94
CA SER A 271 21.48 17.67 6.85
C SER A 271 21.96 16.22 6.80
N THR A 272 23.19 15.94 7.25
CA THR A 272 23.75 14.58 7.30
C THR A 272 23.02 13.75 8.36
N ALA A 273 22.84 14.30 9.56
CA ALA A 273 22.06 13.64 10.60
C ALA A 273 20.59 13.44 10.19
N ILE A 274 19.96 14.45 9.55
CA ILE A 274 18.59 14.33 9.06
C ILE A 274 18.47 13.20 8.04
N TYR A 275 19.34 13.14 7.04
CA TYR A 275 19.29 12.07 6.03
C TYR A 275 19.59 10.70 6.63
N SER A 276 20.57 10.61 7.54
CA SER A 276 20.93 9.35 8.21
C SER A 276 19.77 8.77 9.01
N LYS A 277 19.04 9.61 9.74
CA LYS A 277 17.81 9.24 10.44
C LYS A 277 16.74 8.74 9.46
N TYR A 278 16.49 9.47 8.36
CA TYR A 278 15.49 9.09 7.36
C TYR A 278 15.77 7.72 6.74
N PHE A 279 16.98 7.50 6.22
CA PHE A 279 17.36 6.26 5.54
C PHE A 279 17.42 5.08 6.50
N THR A 280 17.74 5.31 7.77
CA THR A 280 17.65 4.27 8.80
C THR A 280 16.20 3.83 9.01
N LEU A 281 15.29 4.80 9.11
CA LEU A 281 13.90 4.60 9.49
C LEU A 281 13.00 4.09 8.36
N ARG A 282 13.22 4.55 7.12
CA ARG A 282 12.40 4.21 5.95
C ARG A 282 12.34 2.72 5.64
N ASP A 283 13.31 1.96 6.12
CA ASP A 283 13.39 0.52 5.92
C ASP A 283 12.70 -0.31 7.01
N LEU A 284 12.12 0.33 8.03
CA LEU A 284 11.57 -0.34 9.23
C LEU A 284 10.04 -0.43 9.26
N ALA A 285 9.38 -0.02 8.17
CA ALA A 285 7.95 -0.21 7.97
C ALA A 285 7.68 -1.12 6.78
N PHE A 286 6.68 -1.99 6.92
CA PHE A 286 6.33 -3.02 5.94
C PHE A 286 4.84 -2.96 5.61
N GLY A 287 4.51 -3.09 4.32
CA GLY A 287 3.15 -3.01 3.76
C GLY A 287 2.26 -4.23 4.03
N LYS A 288 2.52 -4.96 5.11
CA LYS A 288 1.75 -6.13 5.53
C LYS A 288 1.84 -6.28 7.04
N LYS A 289 0.74 -6.72 7.66
CA LYS A 289 0.71 -7.13 9.07
C LYS A 289 1.33 -8.52 9.23
N TYR A 290 2.37 -8.63 10.05
CA TYR A 290 3.00 -9.88 10.45
C TYR A 290 2.76 -10.14 11.94
N GLU A 291 2.03 -11.21 12.25
CA GLU A 291 1.96 -11.76 13.62
C GLU A 291 3.32 -12.40 13.98
N LEU A 292 3.61 -12.51 15.29
CA LEU A 292 4.93 -12.90 15.80
C LEU A 292 5.38 -14.30 15.33
N ASP A 293 4.44 -15.23 15.24
CA ASP A 293 4.61 -16.60 14.75
C ASP A 293 4.92 -16.62 13.24
N LYS A 294 4.28 -15.72 12.48
CA LYS A 294 4.42 -15.60 11.01
C LYS A 294 5.50 -14.62 10.58
N LEU A 295 6.25 -14.05 11.52
CA LEU A 295 7.31 -13.09 11.23
C LEU A 295 8.55 -13.83 10.66
N PRO A 296 8.97 -13.54 9.41
CA PRO A 296 10.12 -14.19 8.80
C PRO A 296 11.44 -13.63 9.38
N ALA A 297 12.52 -14.40 9.24
CA ALA A 297 13.85 -14.01 9.70
C ALA A 297 14.46 -12.82 8.92
N THR A 298 13.93 -12.53 7.73
CA THR A 298 14.35 -11.38 6.91
C THR A 298 13.12 -10.83 6.19
N LEU A 299 13.00 -9.51 6.17
CA LEU A 299 11.96 -8.79 5.45
C LEU A 299 12.60 -7.82 4.45
N THR A 300 12.01 -7.69 3.27
CA THR A 300 12.46 -6.72 2.27
C THR A 300 11.68 -5.42 2.42
N SER A 301 12.39 -4.30 2.58
CA SER A 301 11.79 -2.97 2.69
C SER A 301 11.16 -2.54 1.37
N ARG A 302 10.36 -1.47 1.39
CA ARG A 302 9.80 -0.86 0.17
C ARG A 302 10.87 -0.49 -0.87
N PHE A 303 12.08 -0.21 -0.42
CA PHE A 303 13.20 0.23 -1.25
C PHE A 303 14.10 -0.93 -1.70
N GLY A 304 13.78 -2.18 -1.33
CA GLY A 304 14.56 -3.36 -1.69
C GLY A 304 15.64 -3.74 -0.67
N VAL A 305 15.72 -3.06 0.47
CA VAL A 305 16.70 -3.37 1.53
C VAL A 305 16.26 -4.62 2.27
N GLU A 306 17.13 -5.62 2.36
CA GLU A 306 16.90 -6.79 3.19
C GLU A 306 17.21 -6.50 4.66
N VAL A 307 16.17 -6.53 5.50
CA VAL A 307 16.23 -6.25 6.93
C VAL A 307 16.14 -7.56 7.70
N PRO A 308 17.23 -8.01 8.35
CA PRO A 308 17.19 -9.15 9.25
C PRO A 308 16.35 -8.83 10.49
N ILE A 309 15.49 -9.76 10.89
CA ILE A 309 14.61 -9.59 12.04
C ILE A 309 14.99 -10.61 13.11
N ASP A 310 15.76 -10.16 14.09
CA ASP A 310 16.09 -10.94 15.28
C ASP A 310 14.97 -10.80 16.32
N LYS A 311 14.17 -11.85 16.47
CA LYS A 311 13.04 -11.89 17.41
C LYS A 311 13.48 -11.74 18.87
N THR A 312 14.74 -12.06 19.21
CA THR A 312 15.27 -11.90 20.58
C THR A 312 15.45 -10.44 20.98
N GLN A 313 15.46 -9.52 20.01
CA GLN A 313 15.54 -8.08 20.27
C GLN A 313 14.16 -7.44 20.53
N ILE A 314 13.06 -8.19 20.39
CA ILE A 314 11.72 -7.66 20.67
C ILE A 314 11.57 -7.42 22.18
N VAL A 315 11.12 -6.23 22.54
CA VAL A 315 10.87 -5.81 23.92
C VAL A 315 9.38 -5.89 24.20
N GLY A 316 9.02 -6.72 25.18
CA GLY A 316 7.63 -6.89 25.61
C GLY A 316 6.76 -7.58 24.55
N GLN A 317 5.45 -7.33 24.65
CA GLN A 317 4.47 -7.92 23.75
C GLN A 317 4.22 -7.05 22.52
N PRO A 318 3.87 -7.64 21.36
CA PRO A 318 3.52 -6.87 20.17
C PRO A 318 2.31 -5.98 20.41
N ILE A 319 2.39 -4.74 19.95
CA ILE A 319 1.33 -3.74 20.14
C ILE A 319 0.39 -3.83 18.94
N ARG A 320 -0.82 -4.37 19.16
CA ARG A 320 -1.85 -4.52 18.14
C ARG A 320 -2.64 -3.22 17.99
N LEU A 321 -2.68 -2.70 16.78
CA LEU A 321 -3.30 -1.43 16.39
C LEU A 321 -4.33 -1.67 15.28
N SER A 322 -5.21 -0.70 15.02
CA SER A 322 -6.32 -0.86 14.06
C SER A 322 -5.84 -1.17 12.64
N ASN A 323 -4.70 -0.61 12.23
CA ASN A 323 -4.14 -0.78 10.90
C ASN A 323 -2.80 -1.54 10.89
N GLY A 324 -2.49 -2.32 11.94
CA GLY A 324 -1.26 -3.11 11.94
C GLY A 324 -0.72 -3.50 13.30
N ILE A 325 0.58 -3.81 13.34
CA ILE A 325 1.31 -4.17 14.56
C ILE A 325 2.58 -3.34 14.67
N VAL A 326 2.86 -2.87 15.87
CA VAL A 326 4.16 -2.27 16.23
C VAL A 326 4.94 -3.22 17.11
N TYR A 327 6.19 -3.47 16.75
CA TYR A 327 7.16 -4.17 17.58
C TYR A 327 8.17 -3.16 18.13
N ILE A 328 8.33 -3.14 19.46
CA ILE A 328 9.41 -2.40 20.09
C ILE A 328 10.66 -3.27 20.05
N MET A 329 11.76 -2.75 19.55
CA MET A 329 13.02 -3.46 19.33
C MET A 329 14.14 -2.80 20.12
N LYS A 330 14.97 -3.58 20.83
CA LYS A 330 16.22 -3.03 21.42
C LYS A 330 17.12 -2.45 20.34
N LYS A 331 17.23 -3.17 19.23
CA LYS A 331 17.92 -2.76 18.00
C LYS A 331 17.42 -3.57 16.81
N VAL A 332 17.59 -3.02 15.61
CA VAL A 332 17.46 -3.72 14.33
C VAL A 332 18.76 -3.52 13.58
N ASP A 333 19.62 -4.53 13.57
CA ASP A 333 20.95 -4.46 12.97
C ASP A 333 20.88 -4.83 11.48
N VAL A 334 20.93 -3.82 10.61
CA VAL A 334 20.91 -4.02 9.17
C VAL A 334 22.32 -3.82 8.64
N PRO A 335 22.96 -4.87 8.08
CA PRO A 335 24.28 -4.74 7.48
C PRO A 335 24.32 -3.63 6.43
N VAL A 336 25.35 -2.78 6.49
CA VAL A 336 25.51 -1.65 5.54
C VAL A 336 25.50 -2.13 4.10
N ALA A 337 26.12 -3.28 3.81
CA ALA A 337 26.10 -3.90 2.48
C ALA A 337 24.68 -4.20 1.94
N LYS A 338 23.71 -4.45 2.82
CA LYS A 338 22.31 -4.66 2.44
C LYS A 338 21.53 -3.35 2.25
N ARG A 339 21.97 -2.25 2.90
CA ARG A 339 21.40 -0.90 2.73
C ARG A 339 21.91 -0.21 1.47
N LEU A 340 23.18 -0.43 1.13
CA LEU A 340 23.82 0.12 -0.06
C LEU A 340 23.43 -0.73 -1.28
N LEU A 341 22.24 -0.47 -1.83
CA LEU A 341 21.72 -1.19 -2.97
C LEU A 341 22.41 -0.79 -4.28
N THR A 342 22.61 -1.77 -5.15
CA THR A 342 23.04 -1.53 -6.53
C THR A 342 21.95 -0.76 -7.28
N LYS A 343 22.34 0.34 -7.94
CA LYS A 343 21.43 1.15 -8.77
C LYS A 343 21.55 0.71 -10.22
N LYS A 344 20.43 0.35 -10.83
CA LYS A 344 20.31 0.02 -12.25
C LYS A 344 19.42 1.06 -12.93
N ILE A 345 19.96 1.74 -13.93
CA ILE A 345 19.24 2.76 -14.72
C ILE A 345 19.09 2.21 -16.13
N GLU A 346 17.85 1.88 -16.49
CA GLU A 346 17.51 1.34 -17.81
C GLU A 346 17.67 2.41 -18.90
N GLY A 347 18.23 2.03 -20.05
CA GLY A 347 18.65 2.92 -21.13
C GLY A 347 17.49 3.60 -21.84
N GLU A 348 16.33 2.96 -21.91
CA GLU A 348 15.09 3.51 -22.45
C GLU A 348 14.44 4.57 -21.54
N LYS A 349 14.91 4.69 -20.28
CA LYS A 349 14.46 5.68 -19.30
C LYS A 349 15.30 6.96 -19.31
N SER A 350 15.82 7.35 -20.48
CA SER A 350 16.49 8.63 -20.66
C SER A 350 15.56 9.79 -20.27
N THR A 351 16.06 10.74 -19.49
CA THR A 351 15.33 11.93 -19.03
C THR A 351 15.29 13.04 -20.07
N GLY A 352 16.18 13.00 -21.07
CA GLY A 352 16.22 13.96 -22.16
C GLY A 352 17.37 13.70 -23.13
N TYR A 353 17.54 14.61 -24.09
CA TYR A 353 18.64 14.59 -25.06
C TYR A 353 19.06 16.01 -25.44
N LEU A 354 20.26 16.16 -26.00
CA LEU A 354 20.77 17.42 -26.55
C LEU A 354 21.51 17.20 -27.88
N ASN A 355 21.73 18.32 -28.60
CA ASN A 355 22.47 18.38 -29.86
C ASN A 355 21.89 17.49 -30.97
N GLY A 356 20.56 17.39 -31.09
CA GLY A 356 19.90 16.60 -32.12
C GLY A 356 18.37 16.62 -32.03
N SER A 357 17.74 15.59 -32.59
CA SER A 357 16.28 15.40 -32.61
C SER A 357 15.89 14.09 -31.91
N SER A 358 14.70 14.06 -31.30
CA SER A 358 14.11 12.85 -30.72
C SER A 358 13.87 11.75 -31.76
N THR A 359 13.70 12.12 -33.04
CA THR A 359 13.51 11.19 -34.16
C THR A 359 14.70 10.26 -34.39
N TYR A 360 15.87 10.58 -33.84
CA TYR A 360 17.06 9.73 -33.95
C TYR A 360 17.12 8.65 -32.88
N ILE A 361 16.27 8.74 -31.86
CA ILE A 361 16.25 7.84 -30.70
C ILE A 361 15.23 6.74 -30.96
N SER A 362 15.71 5.51 -31.01
CA SER A 362 14.88 4.31 -31.10
C SER A 362 14.93 3.56 -29.77
N LYS A 363 13.77 3.31 -29.18
CA LYS A 363 13.61 2.36 -28.07
C LYS A 363 13.24 1.02 -28.67
N ARG A 364 13.99 -0.04 -28.35
CA ARG A 364 13.86 -1.33 -29.02
C ARG A 364 13.55 -2.42 -28.01
N ASP A 365 12.61 -3.27 -28.34
CA ASP A 365 12.39 -4.53 -27.64
C ASP A 365 13.33 -5.59 -28.24
N ARG A 366 14.09 -6.26 -27.39
CA ARG A 366 15.11 -7.22 -27.79
C ARG A 366 14.98 -8.52 -27.04
N ILE A 367 15.59 -9.55 -27.61
CA ILE A 367 15.69 -10.87 -27.03
C ILE A 367 17.18 -11.15 -26.83
N GLU A 368 17.51 -11.73 -25.69
CA GLU A 368 18.83 -12.24 -25.39
C GLU A 368 19.22 -13.33 -26.41
N PRO A 369 20.52 -13.67 -26.53
CA PRO A 369 20.97 -14.79 -27.36
C PRO A 369 20.34 -16.15 -26.97
N ASP A 370 19.76 -16.25 -25.78
CA ASP A 370 19.02 -17.43 -25.32
C ASP A 370 17.66 -17.65 -26.03
N GLY A 371 17.17 -16.64 -26.77
CA GLY A 371 15.90 -16.70 -27.51
C GLY A 371 14.63 -16.57 -26.65
N ILE A 372 14.75 -16.40 -25.33
CA ILE A 372 13.63 -16.42 -24.37
C ILE A 372 13.55 -15.11 -23.60
N THR A 373 14.68 -14.63 -23.07
CA THR A 373 14.71 -13.49 -22.17
C THR A 373 14.57 -12.20 -22.98
N ARG A 374 13.58 -11.37 -22.64
CA ARG A 374 13.34 -10.08 -23.29
C ARG A 374 13.94 -8.93 -22.47
N PHE A 375 14.50 -7.94 -23.15
CA PHE A 375 14.98 -6.69 -22.56
C PHE A 375 14.74 -5.52 -23.50
N ASN A 376 14.76 -4.31 -22.96
CA ASN A 376 14.57 -3.09 -23.74
C ASN A 376 15.87 -2.31 -23.75
N ASP A 377 16.23 -1.76 -24.90
CA ASP A 377 17.39 -0.86 -25.00
C ASP A 377 17.02 0.45 -25.71
N VAL A 378 17.94 1.40 -25.61
CA VAL A 378 17.95 2.59 -26.46
C VAL A 378 19.08 2.50 -27.47
N TYR A 379 18.78 2.93 -28.67
CA TYR A 379 19.73 3.07 -29.76
C TYR A 379 19.53 4.41 -30.45
N VAL A 380 20.61 5.13 -30.68
CA VAL A 380 20.60 6.41 -31.37
C VAL A 380 21.47 6.31 -32.61
N ALA A 381 20.89 6.60 -33.77
CA ALA A 381 21.60 6.72 -35.04
C ALA A 381 21.37 8.11 -35.63
N PRO A 382 22.15 9.11 -35.21
CA PRO A 382 22.02 10.45 -35.75
C PRO A 382 22.58 10.52 -37.19
N PRO A 383 22.01 11.39 -38.06
CA PRO A 383 22.54 11.60 -39.40
C PRO A 383 23.95 12.23 -39.36
N LYS A 384 24.66 12.18 -40.50
CA LYS A 384 26.09 12.53 -40.63
C LYS A 384 26.44 13.96 -40.20
N ASP A 385 25.48 14.88 -40.26
CA ASP A 385 25.64 16.30 -39.91
C ASP A 385 25.53 16.55 -38.40
N VAL A 386 25.00 15.58 -37.65
CA VAL A 386 24.83 15.68 -36.21
C VAL A 386 26.05 15.13 -35.49
N SER A 387 26.81 16.04 -34.90
CA SER A 387 28.00 15.72 -34.12
C SER A 387 27.75 16.00 -32.62
N SER A 388 28.19 15.10 -31.75
CA SER A 388 28.10 15.22 -30.28
C SER A 388 26.68 15.08 -29.70
N PHE A 389 25.89 14.13 -30.22
CA PHE A 389 24.60 13.78 -29.62
C PHE A 389 24.78 13.25 -28.19
N MET A 390 23.87 13.64 -27.29
CA MET A 390 23.94 13.28 -25.87
C MET A 390 22.58 12.84 -25.34
N LEU A 391 22.56 11.74 -24.58
CA LEU A 391 21.42 11.29 -23.79
C LEU A 391 21.65 11.58 -22.31
N PHE A 392 20.57 11.97 -21.61
CA PHE A 392 20.60 12.21 -20.17
C PHE A 392 19.86 11.14 -19.41
N TYR A 393 20.38 10.88 -18.22
CA TYR A 393 19.82 10.00 -17.23
C TYR A 393 19.94 10.68 -15.86
N GLY A 394 19.08 10.26 -14.95
CA GLY A 394 19.20 10.63 -13.56
C GLY A 394 18.49 9.63 -12.68
N ASP A 395 18.98 9.48 -11.45
CA ASP A 395 18.34 8.65 -10.43
C ASP A 395 18.60 9.24 -9.04
N LYS A 396 17.76 8.86 -8.08
CA LYS A 396 17.69 9.44 -6.74
C LYS A 396 18.41 8.59 -5.70
N ASP A 397 18.65 9.18 -4.53
CA ASP A 397 19.13 8.47 -3.34
C ASP A 397 20.47 7.74 -3.52
N PHE A 398 21.47 8.37 -4.16
CA PHE A 398 22.85 7.88 -4.10
C PHE A 398 23.47 8.18 -2.74
N PHE A 399 24.21 7.22 -2.20
CA PHE A 399 25.00 7.34 -1.00
C PHE A 399 26.37 7.96 -1.26
N THR A 400 26.95 8.58 -0.24
CA THR A 400 28.35 9.02 -0.18
C THR A 400 29.30 7.84 -0.12
N THR A 401 29.63 7.25 -1.26
CA THR A 401 30.63 6.19 -1.35
C THR A 401 31.23 6.10 -2.74
N THR A 402 32.18 5.19 -2.91
CA THR A 402 32.73 4.83 -4.22
C THR A 402 31.80 3.82 -4.90
N TYR A 403 31.53 4.04 -6.19
CA TYR A 403 30.73 3.15 -7.02
C TYR A 403 31.60 2.60 -8.14
N LYS A 404 31.52 1.28 -8.34
CA LYS A 404 31.95 0.66 -9.59
C LYS A 404 30.86 0.87 -10.63
N VAL A 405 31.23 1.46 -11.76
CA VAL A 405 30.31 1.81 -12.83
C VAL A 405 30.49 0.85 -13.98
N TYR A 406 29.37 0.28 -14.40
CA TYR A 406 29.25 -0.60 -15.54
C TYR A 406 28.19 -0.06 -16.48
N TRP A 407 28.30 -0.42 -17.75
CA TRP A 407 27.18 -0.35 -18.66
C TRP A 407 26.94 -1.71 -19.31
N ARG A 408 25.80 -1.82 -19.96
CA ARG A 408 25.61 -2.80 -21.03
C ARG A 408 25.06 -2.04 -22.23
N ALA A 409 25.69 -2.19 -23.38
CA ALA A 409 25.39 -1.43 -24.59
C ALA A 409 25.50 -2.38 -25.79
N ILE A 410 24.46 -2.42 -26.64
CA ILE A 410 24.37 -3.43 -27.69
C ILE A 410 24.44 -2.79 -29.08
N ASN A 411 25.58 -2.96 -29.74
CA ASN A 411 25.79 -2.51 -31.10
C ASN A 411 25.21 -3.51 -32.13
N THR A 412 24.29 -3.04 -32.96
CA THR A 412 23.68 -3.79 -34.07
C THR A 412 24.10 -3.30 -35.46
N GLN A 413 25.08 -2.40 -35.52
CA GLN A 413 25.64 -1.92 -36.79
C GLN A 413 26.65 -2.92 -37.34
N THR A 414 27.21 -2.59 -38.51
CA THR A 414 28.31 -3.35 -39.11
C THR A 414 29.69 -2.87 -38.62
N ASN A 415 29.78 -1.64 -38.13
CA ASN A 415 31.00 -1.01 -37.62
C ASN A 415 30.95 -0.86 -36.09
N VAL A 416 32.13 -0.86 -35.47
CA VAL A 416 32.29 -0.47 -34.06
C VAL A 416 32.21 1.05 -33.95
N PHE A 417 31.48 1.52 -32.96
CA PHE A 417 31.46 2.94 -32.59
C PHE A 417 31.88 3.10 -31.14
N GLN A 418 32.20 4.34 -30.77
CA GLN A 418 32.63 4.69 -29.43
C GLN A 418 31.62 5.63 -28.78
N GLN A 419 31.44 5.47 -27.49
CA GLN A 419 30.65 6.38 -26.68
C GLN A 419 31.35 6.61 -25.33
N SER A 420 31.01 7.67 -24.63
CA SER A 420 31.59 8.05 -23.33
C SER A 420 30.50 8.37 -22.32
N LEU A 421 30.73 8.02 -21.06
CA LEU A 421 29.84 8.34 -19.95
C LEU A 421 30.46 9.46 -19.12
N ARG A 422 29.67 10.47 -18.76
CA ARG A 422 30.06 11.50 -17.79
C ARG A 422 29.02 11.63 -16.70
N ILE A 423 29.47 11.84 -15.46
CA ILE A 423 28.61 11.95 -14.28
C ILE A 423 28.78 13.33 -13.65
N GLY A 424 27.65 14.00 -13.42
CA GLY A 424 27.58 15.33 -12.83
C GLY A 424 27.98 16.44 -13.81
N GLY A 425 28.30 17.61 -13.25
CA GLY A 425 28.68 18.80 -14.02
C GLY A 425 27.52 19.73 -14.31
N LYS A 426 27.73 20.66 -15.25
CA LYS A 426 26.75 21.66 -15.69
C LYS A 426 26.68 21.70 -17.20
N LEU A 427 25.48 21.91 -17.72
CA LEU A 427 25.28 22.15 -19.15
C LEU A 427 25.69 23.58 -19.48
N VAL A 428 26.59 23.73 -20.44
CA VAL A 428 27.07 25.02 -20.94
C VAL A 428 26.94 25.03 -22.46
N LEU A 429 26.40 26.12 -23.00
CA LEU A 429 26.36 26.33 -24.44
C LEU A 429 27.75 26.78 -24.92
N THR A 430 28.39 25.96 -25.75
CA THR A 430 29.69 26.22 -26.37
C THR A 430 29.49 26.35 -27.89
N GLY A 431 29.55 27.59 -28.40
CA GLY A 431 29.17 27.88 -29.78
C GLY A 431 27.68 27.64 -30.00
N THR A 432 27.34 26.68 -30.88
CA THR A 432 25.95 26.29 -31.18
C THR A 432 25.50 25.00 -30.49
N LYS A 433 26.33 24.42 -29.61
CA LYS A 433 26.08 23.11 -29.00
C LYS A 433 26.22 23.13 -27.49
N TYR A 434 25.43 22.30 -26.82
CA TYR A 434 25.58 22.10 -25.38
C TYR A 434 26.65 21.06 -25.09
N ASP A 435 27.48 21.32 -24.08
CA ASP A 435 28.44 20.37 -23.53
C ASP A 435 28.34 20.34 -22.00
N VAL A 436 28.84 19.28 -21.39
CA VAL A 436 28.91 19.11 -19.94
C VAL A 436 30.30 19.52 -19.46
N VAL A 437 30.34 20.60 -18.68
CA VAL A 437 31.59 21.12 -18.07
C VAL A 437 31.59 20.82 -16.57
N GLY A 438 32.77 20.52 -16.02
CA GLY A 438 32.96 20.27 -14.60
C GLY A 438 32.29 18.98 -14.11
N ALA A 439 32.20 17.97 -14.97
CA ALA A 439 31.75 16.63 -14.58
C ALA A 439 32.62 16.09 -13.44
N TRP A 440 32.00 15.41 -12.48
CA TRP A 440 32.70 14.81 -11.34
C TRP A 440 33.50 13.58 -11.76
N ALA A 441 33.01 12.87 -12.79
CA ALA A 441 33.76 11.82 -13.47
C ALA A 441 33.48 11.87 -14.98
N THR A 442 34.53 11.65 -15.76
CA THR A 442 34.45 11.46 -17.22
C THR A 442 35.17 10.18 -17.56
N PHE A 443 34.43 9.19 -18.05
CA PHE A 443 35.01 7.93 -18.51
C PHE A 443 35.51 8.09 -19.95
N PRO A 444 36.64 7.45 -20.30
CA PRO A 444 37.17 7.53 -21.66
C PRO A 444 36.18 6.97 -22.67
N TYR A 445 36.30 7.42 -23.92
CA TYR A 445 35.56 6.82 -25.04
C TYR A 445 35.90 5.33 -25.12
N THR A 446 34.85 4.53 -25.01
CA THR A 446 34.95 3.07 -24.96
C THR A 446 34.23 2.49 -26.16
N ASN A 447 34.83 1.49 -26.79
CA ASN A 447 34.24 0.79 -27.92
C ASN A 447 32.95 0.06 -27.48
N VAL A 448 31.92 0.17 -28.30
CA VAL A 448 30.74 -0.70 -28.23
C VAL A 448 30.89 -1.77 -29.30
N GLU A 449 31.44 -2.90 -28.88
CA GLU A 449 31.71 -4.06 -29.75
C GLU A 449 30.41 -4.65 -30.32
N LEU A 450 30.52 -5.22 -31.52
CA LEU A 450 29.39 -5.81 -32.24
C LEU A 450 28.73 -6.92 -31.43
N LEU A 451 27.41 -6.84 -31.25
CA LEU A 451 26.60 -7.87 -30.60
C LEU A 451 27.18 -8.35 -29.25
N ASN A 452 27.81 -7.46 -28.48
CA ASN A 452 28.29 -7.78 -27.14
C ASN A 452 27.16 -7.62 -26.11
N TYR A 453 26.69 -8.75 -25.56
CA TYR A 453 25.63 -8.80 -24.54
C TYR A 453 26.17 -8.82 -23.10
N ASN A 454 27.49 -8.68 -22.92
CA ASN A 454 28.11 -8.67 -21.60
C ASN A 454 28.16 -7.25 -21.00
N GLU A 455 28.22 -7.20 -19.67
CA GLU A 455 28.52 -5.96 -18.96
C GLU A 455 29.97 -5.54 -19.17
N VAL A 456 30.17 -4.25 -19.41
CA VAL A 456 31.51 -3.66 -19.53
C VAL A 456 31.74 -2.73 -18.37
N TYR A 457 32.86 -2.94 -17.69
CA TYR A 457 33.33 -2.10 -16.59
C TYR A 457 33.96 -0.82 -17.14
N LEU A 458 33.50 0.33 -16.63
CA LEU A 458 33.97 1.64 -17.07
C LEU A 458 35.01 2.25 -16.14
N GLY A 459 34.91 1.95 -14.84
CA GLY A 459 35.78 2.49 -13.80
C GLY A 459 35.03 2.75 -12.50
N GLU A 460 35.64 3.56 -11.63
CA GLU A 460 35.07 3.92 -10.32
C GLU A 460 34.79 5.43 -10.24
N ILE A 461 33.79 5.80 -9.46
CA ILE A 461 33.50 7.19 -9.08
C ILE A 461 33.29 7.29 -7.58
N THR A 462 33.95 8.25 -6.93
CA THR A 462 33.72 8.55 -5.51
C THR A 462 32.74 9.72 -5.37
N LEU A 463 31.57 9.48 -4.77
CA LEU A 463 30.63 10.53 -4.43
C LEU A 463 30.93 11.07 -3.03
N THR A 464 31.21 12.37 -2.95
CA THR A 464 31.49 13.07 -1.68
C THR A 464 30.24 13.60 -0.99
N GLN A 465 29.08 13.53 -1.66
CA GLN A 465 27.79 13.94 -1.13
C GLN A 465 26.71 12.93 -1.53
N ALA A 466 25.81 12.62 -0.61
CA ALA A 466 24.63 11.82 -0.85
C ALA A 466 23.49 12.67 -1.44
N GLY A 467 22.67 12.06 -2.28
CA GLY A 467 21.53 12.69 -2.91
C GLY A 467 21.31 12.22 -4.34
N ASP A 468 20.62 13.05 -5.12
CA ASP A 468 20.20 12.69 -6.47
C ASP A 468 21.31 12.99 -7.48
N LEU A 469 21.54 12.07 -8.41
CA LEU A 469 22.37 12.30 -9.59
C LEU A 469 21.46 12.75 -10.73
N ASN A 470 21.32 14.07 -10.91
CA ASN A 470 20.41 14.65 -11.90
C ASN A 470 21.00 14.74 -13.32
N LEU A 471 22.30 14.53 -13.47
CA LEU A 471 22.99 14.64 -14.76
C LEU A 471 23.99 13.50 -14.94
N ILE A 472 23.54 12.41 -15.52
CA ILE A 472 24.38 11.34 -16.06
C ILE A 472 24.23 11.42 -17.57
N SER A 473 25.34 11.63 -18.29
CA SER A 473 25.32 11.91 -19.72
C SER A 473 26.07 10.83 -20.51
N LEU A 474 25.38 10.23 -21.48
CA LEU A 474 25.97 9.34 -22.47
C LEU A 474 26.20 10.13 -23.75
N THR A 475 27.46 10.23 -24.17
CA THR A 475 27.90 11.13 -25.24
C THR A 475 28.51 10.35 -26.40
N ALA A 476 28.03 10.63 -27.61
CA ALA A 476 28.60 10.06 -28.82
C ALA A 476 29.93 10.72 -29.17
N VAL A 477 30.79 10.00 -29.90
CA VAL A 477 31.97 10.64 -30.49
C VAL A 477 31.57 11.80 -31.40
N ASN A 478 32.31 12.90 -31.29
CA ASN A 478 32.18 14.05 -32.16
C ASN A 478 32.83 13.75 -33.53
N THR A 479 32.08 13.10 -34.41
CA THR A 479 32.50 12.77 -35.77
C THR A 479 31.37 13.05 -36.77
N GLY A 480 31.74 13.45 -37.99
CA GLY A 480 30.80 13.60 -39.12
C GLY A 480 30.56 12.31 -39.90
N VAL A 481 31.15 11.19 -39.45
CA VAL A 481 30.97 9.88 -40.10
C VAL A 481 29.72 9.21 -39.53
N ALA A 482 28.70 9.04 -40.38
CA ALA A 482 27.47 8.33 -40.02
C ALA A 482 27.79 6.94 -39.46
N GLY A 483 27.09 6.57 -38.38
CA GLY A 483 27.27 5.29 -37.70
C GLY A 483 28.33 5.33 -36.60
N ASN A 484 29.40 6.13 -36.75
CA ASN A 484 30.43 6.31 -35.71
C ASN A 484 30.00 7.30 -34.60
N ASN A 485 28.96 8.10 -34.85
CA ASN A 485 28.34 9.03 -33.91
C ASN A 485 27.10 8.42 -33.19
N SER A 486 26.96 7.10 -33.21
CA SER A 486 25.81 6.40 -32.62
C SER A 486 25.96 6.21 -31.12
N LEU A 487 24.83 5.95 -30.44
CA LEU A 487 24.79 5.54 -29.04
C LEU A 487 23.98 4.26 -28.89
N SER A 488 24.35 3.43 -27.92
CA SER A 488 23.50 2.35 -27.45
C SER A 488 23.61 2.19 -25.95
N LEU A 489 22.50 1.88 -25.31
CA LEU A 489 22.48 1.55 -23.89
C LEU A 489 21.29 0.65 -23.59
N ASP A 490 21.57 -0.50 -23.01
CA ASP A 490 20.58 -1.34 -22.33
C ASP A 490 20.41 -0.84 -20.90
N TYR A 491 21.49 -0.75 -20.12
CA TYR A 491 21.44 -0.12 -18.80
C TYR A 491 22.80 0.38 -18.31
N LEU A 492 22.75 1.32 -17.35
CA LEU A 492 23.87 1.67 -16.47
C LEU A 492 23.70 0.96 -15.13
N LYS A 493 24.81 0.51 -14.55
CA LYS A 493 24.82 -0.13 -13.24
C LYS A 493 25.88 0.50 -12.35
N PHE A 494 25.45 0.92 -11.17
CA PHE A 494 26.30 1.51 -10.13
C PHE A 494 26.30 0.59 -8.92
N VAL A 495 27.45 -0.04 -8.66
CA VAL A 495 27.62 -0.95 -7.53
C VAL A 495 28.35 -0.19 -6.41
N PRO A 496 27.68 0.14 -5.29
CA PRO A 496 28.32 0.85 -4.18
C PRO A 496 29.33 -0.05 -3.46
N GLN A 497 30.40 0.57 -2.96
CA GLN A 497 31.38 -0.07 -2.09
C GLN A 497 31.12 0.31 -0.62
N VAL A 498 31.33 -0.66 0.28
CA VAL A 498 31.36 -0.41 1.72
C VAL A 498 32.73 0.19 2.06
N LYS A 499 32.76 1.24 2.89
CA LYS A 499 33.95 1.93 3.37
C LYS A 499 34.63 1.20 4.51
#